data_AF-A0A7Y5HCW7-F1
#
_entry.id   AF-A0A7Y5HCW7-F1
#
_cell.length_a   1.000
_cell.length_b   1.000
_cell.length_c   1.000
_cell.angle_alpha   90.00
_cell.angle_beta   90.00
_cell.angle_gamma   90.00
#
_symmetry.space_group_name_H-M   'P 1'
#
loop_
_entity.id
_entity.type
_entity.pdbx_description
1 polymer ?
#
loop_
_entity_poly.entity_id
_entity_poly.type
_entity_poly.pdbx_seq_one_letter_code
_entity_poly.pdbx_strand_id
1 'polypeptide(L)'
;MRTALRAGLGALAVLAALSVSDLWAVTERSSRRAGFGVSRLTIPVEACDFIEREGLEGHAFANWDAGSYYAFRFAPKSLPCTTSEGDWNLENLAEYDRVTRLVDPFDGYAERYGIEIAVLMHQSSDTRPLIGDLLENPRWGLAWRDGCAVVFVRREGPNADKVRRLAPEGRLPAAPAAGEGTPGGLWPFGEGARRVEAVRAYRNGSLLALTSEPAQQVFWDRARALWPGYPEAHNNAGVWLASRGDSAAESEFREAVRVAPRYVPARRNLARWMLGRGDEGGAVHELEAGLLAGESADLCVDLAELLVARGDTASIERARGLVGRALKARPGHAGARKLAERLR
;
A
#
# COMPACT_ATOMS: atom_id res chain seq x y z
N MET A 1 -25.60 18.36 38.85
CA MET A 1 -25.76 16.94 38.44
C MET A 1 -26.47 16.73 37.10
N ARG A 2 -27.62 17.38 36.80
CA ARG A 2 -28.37 17.15 35.55
C ARG A 2 -27.69 17.62 34.26
N THR A 3 -26.79 18.60 34.31
CA THR A 3 -26.02 19.12 33.16
C THR A 3 -24.82 18.25 32.78
N ALA A 4 -24.13 17.64 33.75
CA ALA A 4 -23.02 16.71 33.50
C ALA A 4 -23.49 15.37 32.90
N LEU A 5 -24.69 14.90 33.28
CA LEU A 5 -25.30 13.70 32.71
C LEU A 5 -25.69 13.87 31.22
N ARG A 6 -26.11 15.07 30.82
CA ARG A 6 -26.45 15.39 29.42
C ARG A 6 -25.22 15.50 28.52
N ALA A 7 -24.09 16.01 29.05
CA ALA A 7 -22.81 16.01 28.34
C ALA A 7 -22.25 14.59 28.19
N GLY A 8 -22.42 13.73 29.19
CA GLY A 8 -22.03 12.32 29.14
C GLY A 8 -22.84 11.49 28.15
N LEU A 9 -24.16 11.71 28.07
CA LEU A 9 -25.03 11.03 27.10
C LEU A 9 -24.80 11.52 25.65
N GLY A 10 -24.47 12.80 25.46
CA GLY A 10 -24.07 13.32 24.14
C GLY A 10 -22.75 12.73 23.64
N ALA A 11 -21.76 12.57 24.53
CA ALA A 11 -20.48 11.92 24.20
C ALA A 11 -20.66 10.41 23.92
N LEU A 12 -21.54 9.73 24.67
CA LEU A 12 -21.89 8.33 24.41
C LEU A 12 -22.67 8.14 23.10
N ALA A 13 -23.52 9.09 22.69
CA ALA A 13 -24.20 9.04 21.40
C ALA A 13 -23.23 9.27 20.22
N VAL A 14 -22.21 10.13 20.39
CA VAL A 14 -21.13 10.30 19.41
C VAL A 14 -20.24 9.05 19.36
N LEU A 15 -19.92 8.43 20.49
CA LEU A 15 -19.18 7.17 20.53
C LEU A 15 -20.00 5.96 20.01
N ALA A 16 -21.32 5.97 20.19
CA ALA A 16 -22.25 5.02 19.60
C ALA A 16 -22.38 5.22 18.09
N ALA A 17 -22.42 6.47 17.62
CA ALA A 17 -22.42 6.78 16.18
C ALA A 17 -21.07 6.43 15.52
N LEU A 18 -19.94 6.59 16.24
CA LEU A 18 -18.60 6.20 15.77
C LEU A 18 -18.34 4.69 15.83
N SER A 19 -19.12 3.93 16.63
CA SER A 19 -19.07 2.46 16.64
C SER A 19 -20.00 1.82 15.60
N VAL A 20 -20.88 2.59 14.97
CA VAL A 20 -21.77 2.12 13.88
C VAL A 20 -21.17 2.33 12.48
N SER A 21 -20.01 2.98 12.35
CA SER A 21 -19.37 3.18 11.05
C SER A 21 -18.08 2.39 10.86
N ASP A 22 -18.17 1.06 10.85
CA ASP A 22 -17.21 0.19 10.12
C ASP A 22 -17.20 0.50 8.60
N LEU A 23 -18.12 1.35 8.13
CA LEU A 23 -18.36 1.68 6.73
C LEU A 23 -17.42 2.75 6.12
N TRP A 24 -16.73 3.56 6.93
CA TRP A 24 -15.92 4.68 6.42
C TRP A 24 -14.40 4.42 6.37
N ALA A 25 -13.93 3.33 6.98
CA ALA A 25 -12.51 3.11 7.21
C ALA A 25 -11.75 2.48 6.03
N VAL A 26 -12.40 2.17 4.91
CA VAL A 26 -11.73 1.42 3.83
C VAL A 26 -11.36 2.31 2.64
N THR A 27 -11.83 3.56 2.61
CA THR A 27 -11.74 4.43 1.42
C THR A 27 -10.65 5.52 1.47
N GLU A 28 -9.85 5.62 2.54
CA GLU A 28 -8.72 6.56 2.60
C GLU A 28 -7.45 5.90 3.14
N ARG A 29 -6.73 5.14 2.29
CA ARG A 29 -5.37 4.59 2.51
C ARG A 29 -5.09 3.87 3.85
N SER A 30 -6.08 3.71 4.74
CA SER A 30 -5.88 3.29 6.12
C SER A 30 -7.11 2.54 6.59
N SER A 31 -7.02 1.20 6.55
CA SER A 31 -8.01 0.28 7.12
C SER A 31 -7.95 0.30 8.65
N ARG A 32 -8.24 1.45 9.25
CA ARG A 32 -8.28 1.65 10.70
C ARG A 32 -9.67 1.28 11.20
N ARG A 33 -9.82 0.10 11.82
CA ARG A 33 -11.06 -0.26 12.52
C ARG A 33 -11.26 0.69 13.70
N ALA A 34 -12.48 1.17 13.91
CA ALA A 34 -12.85 1.86 15.14
C ALA A 34 -13.09 0.80 16.25
N GLY A 35 -12.33 0.84 17.35
CA GLY A 35 -12.45 -0.08 18.49
C GLY A 35 -11.12 -0.36 19.21
N PHE A 36 -11.16 -1.04 20.35
CA PHE A 36 -9.97 -1.41 21.15
C PHE A 36 -9.20 -2.64 20.60
N GLY A 37 -9.40 -3.02 19.33
CA GLY A 37 -8.85 -4.23 18.73
C GLY A 37 -7.67 -3.98 17.78
N VAL A 38 -6.68 -4.87 17.80
CA VAL A 38 -5.55 -4.89 16.84
C VAL A 38 -6.09 -5.21 15.44
N SER A 39 -5.89 -4.31 14.49
CA SER A 39 -6.26 -4.55 13.09
C SER A 39 -5.21 -5.44 12.42
N ARG A 40 -5.55 -6.72 12.17
CA ARG A 40 -4.72 -7.66 11.39
C ARG A 40 -4.49 -7.24 9.93
N LEU A 41 -5.11 -6.14 9.49
CA LEU A 41 -4.83 -5.51 8.21
C LEU A 41 -3.67 -4.51 8.30
N THR A 42 -3.40 -3.91 9.45
CA THR A 42 -2.38 -2.84 9.56
C THR A 42 -1.27 -3.19 10.53
N ILE A 43 -1.33 -4.36 11.14
CA ILE A 43 -0.38 -4.83 12.14
C ILE A 43 0.01 -6.26 11.77
N PRO A 44 1.32 -6.62 11.81
CA PRO A 44 1.83 -7.90 11.32
C PRO A 44 1.61 -9.05 12.31
N VAL A 45 0.37 -9.23 12.79
CA VAL A 45 0.03 -10.26 13.79
C VAL A 45 0.40 -11.67 13.29
N GLU A 46 -0.07 -12.02 12.09
CA GLU A 46 0.12 -13.35 11.50
C GLU A 46 1.60 -13.63 11.18
N ALA A 47 2.35 -12.62 10.74
CA ALA A 47 3.80 -12.72 10.54
C ALA A 47 4.55 -12.93 11.86
N CYS A 48 4.19 -12.23 12.95
CA CYS A 48 4.82 -12.47 14.25
C CYS A 48 4.43 -13.85 14.82
N ASP A 49 3.17 -14.27 14.68
CA ASP A 49 2.73 -15.61 15.09
C ASP A 49 3.49 -16.70 14.31
N PHE A 50 3.79 -16.47 13.02
CA PHE A 50 4.64 -17.34 12.21
C PHE A 50 6.08 -17.40 12.74
N ILE A 51 6.71 -16.26 13.03
CA ILE A 51 8.09 -16.18 13.56
C ILE A 51 8.20 -16.97 14.86
N GLU A 52 7.23 -16.82 15.76
CA GLU A 52 7.17 -17.52 17.04
C GLU A 52 6.92 -19.03 16.84
N ARG A 53 5.98 -19.41 15.97
CA ARG A 53 5.65 -20.82 15.69
C ARG A 53 6.81 -21.60 15.09
N GLU A 54 7.51 -21.01 14.12
CA GLU A 54 8.68 -21.64 13.49
C GLU A 54 9.95 -21.50 14.35
N GLY A 55 9.87 -20.73 15.44
CA GLY A 55 10.98 -20.47 16.36
C GLY A 55 12.16 -19.82 15.68
N LEU A 56 11.94 -18.82 14.81
CA LEU A 56 13.03 -18.16 14.09
C LEU A 56 13.91 -17.35 15.06
N GLU A 57 15.22 -17.43 14.88
CA GLU A 57 16.22 -16.89 15.81
C GLU A 57 17.01 -15.72 15.19
N GLY A 58 17.58 -14.88 16.05
CA GLY A 58 18.45 -13.77 15.64
C GLY A 58 17.77 -12.40 15.67
N HIS A 59 18.55 -11.39 15.25
CA HIS A 59 18.06 -10.02 15.18
C HIS A 59 17.13 -9.87 13.97
N ALA A 60 16.07 -9.10 14.14
CA ALA A 60 15.13 -8.82 13.07
C ALA A 60 15.20 -7.35 12.64
N PHE A 61 15.21 -7.11 11.34
CA PHE A 61 14.88 -5.81 10.79
C PHE A 61 13.37 -5.72 10.62
N ALA A 62 12.74 -4.64 11.11
CA ALA A 62 11.32 -4.39 10.87
C ALA A 62 11.14 -3.00 10.26
N ASN A 63 10.29 -2.90 9.23
CA ASN A 63 9.94 -1.59 8.71
C ASN A 63 9.13 -0.78 9.76
N TRP A 64 9.05 0.55 9.63
CA TRP A 64 8.54 1.43 10.69
C TRP A 64 7.18 0.99 11.23
N ASP A 65 6.28 0.61 10.31
CA ASP A 65 4.93 0.18 10.63
C ASP A 65 4.87 -1.20 11.33
N ALA A 66 5.83 -2.09 11.05
CA ALA A 66 5.94 -3.40 11.69
C ALA A 66 6.66 -3.34 13.05
N GLY A 67 7.62 -2.42 13.20
CA GLY A 67 8.57 -2.38 14.30
C GLY A 67 7.90 -2.32 15.68
N SER A 68 6.90 -1.46 15.88
CA SER A 68 6.26 -1.31 17.19
C SER A 68 5.59 -2.59 17.69
N TYR A 69 4.92 -3.33 16.80
CA TYR A 69 4.27 -4.58 17.18
C TYR A 69 5.27 -5.73 17.33
N TYR A 70 6.30 -5.77 16.48
CA TYR A 70 7.40 -6.72 16.64
C TYR A 70 8.08 -6.54 18.00
N ALA A 71 8.43 -5.31 18.37
CA ALA A 71 9.00 -4.98 19.68
C ALA A 71 8.06 -5.39 20.82
N PHE A 72 6.76 -5.09 20.72
CA PHE A 72 5.78 -5.53 21.71
C PHE A 72 5.77 -7.05 21.93
N ARG A 73 5.95 -7.84 20.87
CA ARG A 73 5.94 -9.31 20.93
C ARG A 73 7.25 -9.92 21.43
N PHE A 74 8.38 -9.38 21.02
CA PHE A 74 9.67 -10.05 21.17
C PHE A 74 10.67 -9.32 22.07
N ALA A 75 10.40 -8.09 22.51
CA ALA A 75 11.27 -7.39 23.46
C ALA A 75 11.28 -8.09 24.84
N PRO A 76 12.43 -8.06 25.56
CA PRO A 76 13.73 -7.54 25.13
C PRO A 76 14.57 -8.56 24.33
N LYS A 77 14.06 -9.79 24.12
CA LYS A 77 14.83 -10.91 23.53
C LYS A 77 15.26 -10.64 22.09
N SER A 78 14.40 -9.99 21.32
CA SER A 78 14.67 -9.56 19.95
C SER A 78 13.96 -8.22 19.75
N LEU A 79 14.75 -7.15 19.66
CA LEU A 79 14.23 -5.84 19.26
C LEU A 79 14.24 -5.75 17.74
N PRO A 80 13.29 -5.03 17.13
CA PRO A 80 13.43 -4.66 15.73
C PRO A 80 14.68 -3.78 15.65
N CYS A 81 15.72 -4.28 15.01
CA CYS A 81 16.94 -3.53 14.77
C CYS A 81 16.61 -2.37 13.84
N THR A 82 16.36 -1.23 14.46
CA THR A 82 16.60 0.06 13.85
C THR A 82 18.03 0.52 14.15
N THR A 83 18.70 -0.03 15.19
CA THR A 83 20.05 0.33 15.67
C THR A 83 20.73 -0.82 16.42
N SER A 84 22.05 -0.71 16.65
CA SER A 84 22.86 -1.67 17.42
C SER A 84 22.59 -1.69 18.93
N GLU A 85 21.86 -0.72 19.50
CA GLU A 85 21.73 -0.58 20.97
C GLU A 85 20.36 -0.04 21.47
N GLY A 86 19.37 0.18 20.59
CA GLY A 86 18.04 0.67 20.98
C GLY A 86 17.89 2.19 21.12
N ASP A 87 18.95 2.96 20.79
CA ASP A 87 18.93 4.42 20.84
C ASP A 87 18.43 5.06 19.52
N TRP A 88 17.27 5.72 19.59
CA TRP A 88 16.66 6.47 18.50
C TRP A 88 17.34 7.83 18.30
N ASN A 89 18.51 7.86 17.68
CA ASN A 89 19.16 9.12 17.27
C ASN A 89 18.95 9.43 15.77
N LEU A 90 19.22 10.68 15.37
CA LEU A 90 18.95 11.17 14.00
C LEU A 90 19.82 10.50 12.93
N GLU A 91 21.05 10.11 13.26
CA GLU A 91 21.98 9.45 12.33
C GLU A 91 21.50 8.04 11.98
N ASN A 92 20.97 7.33 12.97
CA ASN A 92 20.41 6.00 12.83
C ASN A 92 19.13 5.96 11.96
N LEU A 93 18.27 6.97 12.10
CA LEU A 93 17.08 7.11 11.25
C LEU A 93 17.46 7.38 9.79
N ALA A 94 18.57 8.08 9.55
CA ALA A 94 19.06 8.33 8.20
C ALA A 94 19.61 7.06 7.53
N GLU A 95 20.39 6.24 8.26
CA GLU A 95 20.87 4.96 7.75
C GLU A 95 19.72 4.01 7.44
N TYR A 96 18.74 3.93 8.34
CA TYR A 96 17.51 3.16 8.15
C TYR A 96 16.73 3.57 6.89
N ASP A 97 16.51 4.86 6.67
CA ASP A 97 15.80 5.35 5.49
C ASP A 97 16.59 5.05 4.21
N ARG A 98 17.93 5.15 4.24
CA ARG A 98 18.80 4.83 3.11
C ARG A 98 18.71 3.36 2.70
N VAL A 99 18.77 2.42 3.64
CA VAL A 99 18.68 0.99 3.30
C VAL A 99 17.27 0.60 2.85
N THR A 100 16.23 1.17 3.47
CA THR A 100 14.83 0.88 3.11
C THR A 100 14.52 1.36 1.68
N ARG A 101 15.12 2.49 1.27
CA ARG A 101 15.00 3.05 -0.09
C ARG A 101 16.03 2.50 -1.09
N LEU A 102 16.87 1.54 -0.69
CA LEU A 102 17.98 1.02 -1.50
C LEU A 102 18.96 2.10 -2.00
N VAL A 103 19.16 3.16 -1.21
CA VAL A 103 20.30 4.06 -1.40
C VAL A 103 21.59 3.33 -1.06
N ASP A 104 21.56 2.46 -0.04
CA ASP A 104 22.65 1.58 0.35
C ASP A 104 22.22 0.10 0.28
N PRO A 105 23.14 -0.83 -0.03
CA PRO A 105 22.84 -2.26 -0.06
C PRO A 105 22.44 -2.78 1.34
N PHE A 106 21.33 -3.54 1.39
CA PHE A 106 20.82 -4.08 2.64
C PHE A 106 21.73 -5.11 3.30
N ASP A 107 22.45 -5.92 2.51
CA ASP A 107 23.31 -6.98 3.06
C ASP A 107 24.42 -6.45 3.99
N GLY A 108 25.03 -5.30 3.66
CA GLY A 108 26.04 -4.69 4.51
C GLY A 108 25.47 -4.22 5.86
N TYR A 109 24.23 -3.73 5.84
CA TYR A 109 23.48 -3.39 7.05
C TYR A 109 23.14 -4.66 7.86
N ALA A 110 22.64 -5.69 7.18
CA ALA A 110 22.29 -6.96 7.81
C ALA A 110 23.48 -7.63 8.49
N GLU A 111 24.66 -7.62 7.86
CA GLU A 111 25.89 -8.16 8.44
C GLU A 111 26.36 -7.36 9.66
N ARG A 112 26.34 -6.03 9.56
CA ARG A 112 26.77 -5.14 10.65
C ARG A 112 25.94 -5.35 11.92
N TYR A 113 24.64 -5.53 11.78
CA TYR A 113 23.70 -5.64 12.89
C TYR A 113 23.26 -7.09 13.19
N GLY A 114 23.86 -8.08 12.52
CA GLY A 114 23.54 -9.50 12.72
C GLY A 114 22.07 -9.84 12.41
N ILE A 115 21.48 -9.21 11.40
CA ILE A 115 20.08 -9.39 11.00
C ILE A 115 19.91 -10.74 10.32
N GLU A 116 19.04 -11.56 10.89
CA GLU A 116 18.68 -12.89 10.37
C GLU A 116 17.27 -12.92 9.78
N ILE A 117 16.42 -11.96 10.17
CA ILE A 117 14.99 -11.92 9.84
C ILE A 117 14.65 -10.50 9.35
N ALA A 118 13.89 -10.35 8.28
CA ALA A 118 13.34 -9.07 7.86
C ALA A 118 11.81 -9.13 7.78
N VAL A 119 11.13 -8.32 8.58
CA VAL A 119 9.66 -8.21 8.65
C VAL A 119 9.24 -6.90 7.98
N LEU A 120 8.66 -7.00 6.79
CA LEU A 120 8.36 -5.84 5.95
C LEU A 120 6.88 -5.77 5.62
N MET A 121 6.24 -4.64 5.89
CA MET A 121 4.87 -4.37 5.45
C MET A 121 4.85 -4.01 3.96
N HIS A 122 4.46 -4.95 3.10
CA HIS A 122 4.44 -4.76 1.64
C HIS A 122 3.46 -3.68 1.14
N GLN A 123 2.61 -3.18 2.02
CA GLN A 123 1.72 -2.06 1.77
C GLN A 123 2.42 -0.70 1.86
N SER A 124 3.52 -0.62 2.61
CA SER A 124 4.24 0.62 2.86
C SER A 124 5.13 0.95 1.65
N SER A 125 4.94 2.14 1.07
CA SER A 125 5.57 2.53 -0.20
C SER A 125 7.09 2.61 -0.15
N ASP A 126 7.62 2.87 1.04
CA ASP A 126 9.04 2.89 1.36
C ASP A 126 9.68 1.50 1.30
N THR A 127 8.96 0.42 1.64
CA THR A 127 9.54 -0.94 1.69
C THR A 127 9.53 -1.68 0.37
N ARG A 128 8.74 -1.24 -0.62
CA ARG A 128 8.62 -1.95 -1.91
C ARG A 128 9.95 -2.16 -2.63
N PRO A 129 10.86 -1.17 -2.69
CA PRO A 129 12.18 -1.38 -3.30
C PRO A 129 12.93 -2.52 -2.59
N LEU A 130 13.04 -2.46 -1.25
CA LEU A 130 13.73 -3.48 -0.48
C LEU A 130 13.11 -4.87 -0.61
N ILE A 131 11.78 -4.98 -0.66
CA ILE A 131 11.11 -6.27 -0.90
C ILE A 131 11.51 -6.84 -2.25
N GLY A 132 11.56 -6.01 -3.30
CA GLY A 132 12.01 -6.43 -4.64
C GLY A 132 13.45 -6.95 -4.62
N ASP A 133 14.36 -6.21 -3.99
CA ASP A 133 15.77 -6.61 -3.84
C ASP A 133 15.91 -7.95 -3.11
N LEU A 134 15.21 -8.13 -1.98
CA LEU A 134 15.27 -9.37 -1.19
C LEU A 134 14.64 -10.58 -1.89
N LEU A 135 13.71 -10.38 -2.83
CA LEU A 135 13.14 -11.46 -3.64
C LEU A 135 14.15 -12.01 -4.65
N GLU A 136 15.03 -11.15 -5.16
CA GLU A 136 16.08 -11.49 -6.13
C GLU A 136 17.40 -11.89 -5.45
N ASN A 137 17.60 -11.48 -4.19
CA ASN A 137 18.82 -11.74 -3.44
C ASN A 137 18.92 -13.21 -2.99
N PRO A 138 19.95 -13.96 -3.43
CA PRO A 138 20.12 -15.38 -3.10
C PRO A 138 20.43 -15.63 -1.62
N ARG A 139 20.86 -14.62 -0.86
CA ARG A 139 21.15 -14.77 0.59
C ARG A 139 19.89 -14.78 1.43
N TRP A 140 18.74 -14.41 0.86
CA TRP A 140 17.47 -14.31 1.56
C TRP A 140 16.43 -15.27 0.98
N GLY A 141 15.55 -15.75 1.85
CA GLY A 141 14.41 -16.59 1.48
C GLY A 141 13.12 -15.98 2.00
N LEU A 142 12.13 -15.78 1.12
CA LEU A 142 10.78 -15.40 1.52
C LEU A 142 10.10 -16.58 2.22
N ALA A 143 10.10 -16.57 3.55
CA ALA A 143 9.59 -17.66 4.38
C ALA A 143 8.09 -17.52 4.69
N TRP A 144 7.56 -16.28 4.68
CA TRP A 144 6.14 -16.02 4.93
C TRP A 144 5.61 -14.84 4.14
N ARG A 145 4.31 -14.90 3.81
CA ARG A 145 3.53 -13.76 3.34
C ARG A 145 2.10 -13.83 3.86
N ASP A 146 1.53 -12.67 4.14
CA ASP A 146 0.10 -12.50 4.36
C ASP A 146 -0.38 -11.17 3.74
N GLY A 147 -1.63 -10.77 4.01
CA GLY A 147 -2.19 -9.53 3.45
C GLY A 147 -1.68 -8.24 4.10
N CYS A 148 -0.71 -8.32 5.01
CA CYS A 148 -0.15 -7.21 5.79
C CYS A 148 1.38 -7.13 5.63
N ALA A 149 2.09 -8.25 5.80
CA ALA A 149 3.54 -8.30 5.84
C ALA A 149 4.13 -9.52 5.11
N VAL A 150 5.42 -9.42 4.84
CA VAL A 150 6.29 -10.51 4.40
C VAL A 150 7.40 -10.72 5.42
N VAL A 151 7.86 -11.98 5.54
CA VAL A 151 9.02 -12.32 6.37
C VAL A 151 10.08 -12.96 5.48
N PHE A 152 11.20 -12.27 5.33
CA PHE A 152 12.41 -12.83 4.77
C PHE A 152 13.29 -13.36 5.89
N VAL A 153 13.99 -14.44 5.60
CA VAL A 153 14.93 -15.06 6.53
C VAL A 153 16.21 -15.35 5.78
N ARG A 154 17.35 -15.08 6.41
CA ARG A 154 18.66 -15.33 5.83
C ARG A 154 18.84 -16.84 5.60
N ARG A 155 19.28 -17.21 4.39
CA ARG A 155 19.49 -18.62 3.99
C ARG A 155 20.67 -19.27 4.71
N GLU A 156 21.60 -18.45 5.17
CA GLU A 156 22.74 -18.84 5.99
C GLU A 156 22.49 -18.43 7.44
N GLY A 157 23.24 -19.03 8.37
CA GLY A 157 23.13 -18.71 9.80
C GLY A 157 22.16 -19.63 10.55
N PRO A 158 21.63 -19.19 11.72
CA PRO A 158 20.91 -20.03 12.68
C PRO A 158 19.58 -20.58 12.14
N ASN A 159 19.02 -19.97 11.09
CA ASN A 159 17.75 -20.40 10.51
C ASN A 159 17.91 -21.21 9.20
N ALA A 160 19.13 -21.52 8.75
CA ALA A 160 19.38 -22.11 7.43
C ALA A 160 18.53 -23.37 7.13
N ASP A 161 18.43 -24.29 8.09
CA ASP A 161 17.60 -25.50 7.96
C ASP A 161 16.10 -25.18 7.82
N LYS A 162 15.62 -24.20 8.59
CA LYS A 162 14.23 -23.75 8.57
C LYS A 162 13.93 -23.10 7.21
N VAL A 163 14.81 -22.24 6.69
CA VAL A 163 14.62 -21.54 5.41
C VAL A 163 14.60 -22.51 4.23
N ARG A 164 15.44 -23.55 4.22
CA ARG A 164 15.39 -24.58 3.17
C ARG A 164 14.01 -25.24 3.06
N ARG A 165 13.31 -25.42 4.18
CA ARG A 165 11.94 -25.95 4.23
C ARG A 165 10.89 -24.90 3.88
N LEU A 166 11.02 -23.68 4.41
CA LEU A 166 9.98 -22.65 4.38
C LEU A 166 10.00 -21.80 3.09
N ALA A 167 11.16 -21.63 2.48
CA ALA A 167 11.39 -20.80 1.30
C ALA A 167 12.19 -21.55 0.22
N PRO A 168 11.66 -22.68 -0.30
CA PRO A 168 12.32 -23.40 -1.38
C PRO A 168 12.54 -22.50 -2.60
N GLU A 169 13.68 -22.65 -3.28
CA GLU A 169 14.08 -21.80 -4.39
C GLU A 169 13.00 -21.71 -5.48
N GLY A 170 12.77 -20.49 -5.97
CA GLY A 170 11.81 -20.22 -7.05
C GLY A 170 10.33 -20.38 -6.67
N ARG A 171 9.98 -20.58 -5.38
CA ARG A 171 8.60 -20.77 -4.95
C ARG A 171 8.21 -19.83 -3.82
N LEU A 172 7.14 -19.08 -4.03
CA LEU A 172 6.52 -18.26 -2.99
C LEU A 172 5.76 -19.14 -1.99
N PRO A 173 5.80 -18.82 -0.68
CA PRO A 173 4.97 -19.50 0.30
C PRO A 173 3.49 -19.32 -0.02
N ALA A 174 2.68 -20.33 0.28
CA ALA A 174 1.23 -20.22 0.14
C ALA A 174 0.73 -19.09 1.06
N ALA A 175 -0.22 -18.28 0.59
CA ALA A 175 -0.90 -17.36 1.48
C ALA A 175 -1.66 -18.17 2.53
N PRO A 176 -1.69 -17.74 3.80
CA PRO A 176 -2.54 -18.37 4.80
C PRO A 176 -3.99 -18.37 4.31
N ALA A 177 -4.70 -19.48 4.55
CA ALA A 177 -6.12 -19.57 4.25
C ALA A 177 -6.87 -18.45 4.97
N ALA A 178 -7.85 -17.85 4.30
CA ALA A 178 -8.75 -16.90 4.94
C ALA A 178 -9.59 -17.66 5.98
N GLY A 179 -9.19 -17.66 7.25
CA GLY A 179 -10.01 -18.31 8.27
C GLY A 179 -9.39 -18.82 9.56
N GLU A 180 -8.13 -18.56 9.90
CA GLU A 180 -7.60 -18.96 11.22
C GLU A 180 -7.23 -17.74 12.06
N GLY A 181 -8.23 -17.16 12.73
CA GLY A 181 -8.00 -16.14 13.76
C GLY A 181 -8.73 -14.82 13.59
N THR A 182 -9.65 -14.69 12.63
CA THR A 182 -10.79 -13.78 12.87
C THR A 182 -11.46 -14.28 14.15
N PRO A 183 -11.72 -13.44 15.17
CA PRO A 183 -12.66 -13.80 16.22
C PRO A 183 -14.06 -13.92 15.59
N GLY A 184 -14.29 -15.01 14.85
CA GLY A 184 -15.54 -15.37 14.20
C GLY A 184 -16.52 -15.99 15.17
N GLY A 185 -16.50 -15.55 16.43
CA GLY A 185 -17.29 -16.16 17.50
C GLY A 185 -18.57 -15.41 17.87
N LEU A 186 -18.75 -14.13 17.50
CA LEU A 186 -19.86 -13.37 18.10
C LEU A 186 -20.43 -12.17 17.33
N TRP A 187 -20.15 -11.98 16.03
CA TRP A 187 -20.57 -10.74 15.35
C TRP A 187 -21.35 -10.96 14.02
N PRO A 188 -22.56 -10.39 13.87
CA PRO A 188 -23.50 -10.74 12.79
C PRO A 188 -23.32 -9.99 11.45
N PHE A 189 -22.26 -9.20 11.24
CA PHE A 189 -22.12 -8.41 10.00
C PHE A 189 -21.22 -9.09 8.96
N GLY A 190 -21.83 -10.00 8.17
CA GLY A 190 -21.13 -10.72 7.09
C GLY A 190 -20.54 -9.81 5.99
N GLU A 191 -21.09 -8.63 5.76
CA GLU A 191 -20.59 -7.70 4.74
C GLU A 191 -19.24 -7.05 5.12
N GLY A 192 -19.06 -6.69 6.40
CA GLY A 192 -17.79 -6.13 6.89
C GLY A 192 -16.64 -7.15 6.81
N ALA A 193 -16.92 -8.41 7.13
CA ALA A 193 -15.96 -9.50 6.97
C ALA A 193 -15.54 -9.70 5.49
N ARG A 194 -16.51 -9.69 4.56
CA ARG A 194 -16.23 -9.80 3.12
C ARG A 194 -15.36 -8.66 2.59
N ARG A 195 -15.61 -7.41 3.02
CA ARG A 195 -14.78 -6.27 2.62
C ARG A 195 -13.35 -6.36 3.17
N VAL A 196 -13.18 -6.84 4.40
CA VAL A 196 -11.85 -7.10 4.98
C VAL A 196 -11.10 -8.18 4.20
N GLU A 197 -11.80 -9.25 3.80
CA GLU A 197 -11.23 -10.29 2.95
C GLU A 197 -10.90 -9.77 1.54
N ALA A 198 -11.72 -8.88 0.97
CA ALA A 198 -11.45 -8.24 -0.31
C ALA A 198 -10.16 -7.40 -0.26
N VAL A 199 -9.97 -6.62 0.81
CA VAL A 199 -8.71 -5.87 1.02
C VAL A 199 -7.53 -6.82 1.18
N ARG A 200 -7.66 -7.89 1.96
CA ARG A 200 -6.58 -8.90 2.11
C ARG A 200 -6.22 -9.53 0.75
N ALA A 201 -7.22 -9.90 -0.04
CA ALA A 201 -7.02 -10.45 -1.38
C ALA A 201 -6.30 -9.44 -2.29
N TYR A 202 -6.78 -8.20 -2.38
CA TYR A 202 -6.14 -7.14 -3.13
C TYR A 202 -4.67 -6.95 -2.77
N ARG A 203 -4.36 -6.91 -1.47
CA ARG A 203 -3.00 -6.72 -0.96
C ARG A 203 -2.07 -7.87 -1.31
N ASN A 204 -2.55 -9.10 -1.24
CA ASN A 204 -1.81 -10.27 -1.72
C ASN A 204 -1.52 -10.18 -3.22
N GLY A 205 -2.49 -9.72 -4.02
CA GLY A 205 -2.28 -9.46 -5.45
C GLY A 205 -1.20 -8.42 -5.72
N SER A 206 -1.21 -7.31 -4.98
CA SER A 206 -0.17 -6.27 -5.09
C SER A 206 1.23 -6.75 -4.73
N LEU A 207 1.37 -7.64 -3.75
CA LEU A 207 2.67 -8.27 -3.45
C LEU A 207 3.13 -9.19 -4.60
N LEU A 208 2.19 -9.96 -5.16
CA LEU A 208 2.50 -10.87 -6.26
C LEU A 208 2.88 -10.13 -7.55
N ALA A 209 2.41 -8.90 -7.73
CA ALA A 209 2.87 -8.03 -8.82
C ALA A 209 4.38 -7.79 -8.82
N LEU A 210 5.05 -7.97 -7.68
CA LEU A 210 6.52 -7.87 -7.59
C LEU A 210 7.25 -9.16 -8.03
N THR A 211 6.54 -10.27 -8.24
CA THR A 211 7.16 -11.61 -8.36
C THR A 211 6.61 -12.48 -9.48
N SER A 212 5.32 -12.40 -9.81
CA SER A 212 4.70 -13.26 -10.83
C SER A 212 3.38 -12.72 -11.39
N GLU A 213 3.34 -12.64 -12.72
CA GLU A 213 2.24 -12.09 -13.52
C GLU A 213 0.91 -12.86 -13.48
N PRO A 214 0.86 -14.20 -13.47
CA PRO A 214 -0.41 -14.94 -13.46
C PRO A 214 -1.06 -14.98 -12.07
N ALA A 215 -0.25 -14.91 -11.01
CA ALA A 215 -0.73 -15.12 -9.65
C ALA A 215 -1.53 -13.91 -9.14
N GLN A 216 -1.15 -12.69 -9.52
CA GLN A 216 -1.84 -11.45 -9.12
C GLN A 216 -3.31 -11.38 -9.58
N GLN A 217 -3.62 -11.90 -10.77
CA GLN A 217 -4.98 -11.87 -11.35
C GLN A 217 -6.00 -12.59 -10.45
N VAL A 218 -5.65 -13.78 -9.97
CA VAL A 218 -6.50 -14.58 -9.07
C VAL A 218 -6.92 -13.80 -7.83
N PHE A 219 -6.00 -12.99 -7.29
CA PHE A 219 -6.24 -12.21 -6.08
C PHE A 219 -7.05 -10.94 -6.32
N TRP A 220 -6.87 -10.28 -7.46
CA TRP A 220 -7.73 -9.15 -7.84
C TRP A 220 -9.14 -9.60 -8.22
N ASP A 221 -9.29 -10.73 -8.92
CA ASP A 221 -10.59 -11.34 -9.23
C ASP A 221 -11.35 -11.66 -7.95
N ARG A 222 -10.65 -12.25 -6.97
CA ARG A 222 -11.20 -12.51 -5.64
C ARG A 222 -11.58 -11.23 -4.90
N ALA A 223 -10.75 -10.18 -4.96
CA ALA A 223 -11.05 -8.90 -4.34
C ALA A 223 -12.33 -8.27 -4.92
N ARG A 224 -12.48 -8.31 -6.26
CA ARG A 224 -13.67 -7.81 -6.98
C ARG A 224 -14.92 -8.64 -6.68
N ALA A 225 -14.79 -9.96 -6.60
CA ALA A 225 -15.91 -10.84 -6.24
C ALA A 225 -16.40 -10.60 -4.80
N LEU A 226 -15.47 -10.35 -3.87
CA LEU A 226 -15.79 -10.10 -2.46
C LEU A 226 -16.29 -8.67 -2.21
N TRP A 227 -15.79 -7.70 -2.98
CA TRP A 227 -16.22 -6.31 -2.91
C TRP A 227 -16.21 -5.64 -4.31
N PRO A 228 -17.33 -5.72 -5.05
CA PRO A 228 -17.44 -5.12 -6.38
C PRO A 228 -17.32 -3.59 -6.41
N GLY A 229 -17.41 -2.93 -5.25
CA GLY A 229 -17.29 -1.48 -5.11
C GLY A 229 -15.89 -1.01 -4.72
N TYR A 230 -14.84 -1.84 -4.87
CA TYR A 230 -13.48 -1.51 -4.41
C TYR A 230 -12.63 -0.86 -5.54
N PRO A 231 -12.48 0.48 -5.57
CA PRO A 231 -11.86 1.17 -6.71
C PRO A 231 -10.40 0.79 -6.93
N GLU A 232 -9.62 0.53 -5.88
CA GLU A 232 -8.23 0.10 -5.98
C GLU A 232 -8.07 -1.23 -6.75
N ALA A 233 -8.98 -2.19 -6.50
CA ALA A 233 -8.94 -3.50 -7.16
C ALA A 233 -9.21 -3.37 -8.67
N HIS A 234 -10.20 -2.57 -9.05
CA HIS A 234 -10.48 -2.25 -10.45
C HIS A 234 -9.32 -1.48 -11.09
N ASN A 235 -8.77 -0.46 -10.42
CA ASN A 235 -7.64 0.29 -10.97
C ASN A 235 -6.41 -0.60 -11.22
N ASN A 236 -6.03 -1.46 -10.28
CA ASN A 236 -4.85 -2.30 -10.45
C ASN A 236 -5.06 -3.41 -11.48
N ALA A 237 -6.27 -3.98 -11.56
CA ALA A 237 -6.63 -4.87 -12.65
C ALA A 237 -6.53 -4.17 -14.01
N GLY A 238 -6.98 -2.91 -14.10
CA GLY A 238 -6.83 -2.09 -15.30
C GLY A 238 -5.36 -1.83 -15.68
N VAL A 239 -4.50 -1.50 -14.71
CA VAL A 239 -3.05 -1.32 -14.95
C VAL A 239 -2.41 -2.59 -15.50
N TRP A 240 -2.79 -3.74 -14.95
CA TRP A 240 -2.30 -5.03 -15.41
C TRP A 240 -2.79 -5.41 -16.81
N LEU A 241 -4.08 -5.21 -17.09
CA LEU A 241 -4.61 -5.41 -18.44
C LEU A 241 -3.92 -4.48 -19.45
N ALA A 242 -3.67 -3.23 -19.04
CA ALA A 242 -3.02 -2.24 -19.88
C ALA A 242 -1.56 -2.62 -20.22
N SER A 243 -0.81 -3.20 -19.26
CA SER A 243 0.56 -3.65 -19.51
C SER A 243 0.63 -4.79 -20.53
N ARG A 244 -0.47 -5.51 -20.74
CA ARG A 244 -0.62 -6.58 -21.73
C ARG A 244 -1.22 -6.11 -23.05
N GLY A 245 -1.55 -4.82 -23.15
CA GLY A 245 -2.27 -4.26 -24.29
C GLY A 245 -3.72 -4.76 -24.41
N ASP A 246 -4.29 -5.31 -23.34
CA ASP A 246 -5.67 -5.79 -23.35
C ASP A 246 -6.66 -4.61 -23.21
N SER A 247 -7.56 -4.49 -24.19
CA SER A 247 -8.61 -3.46 -24.23
C SER A 247 -9.57 -3.48 -23.04
N ALA A 248 -9.67 -4.60 -22.32
CA ALA A 248 -10.46 -4.69 -21.09
C ALA A 248 -9.96 -3.72 -19.99
N ALA A 249 -8.72 -3.24 -20.07
CA ALA A 249 -8.16 -2.24 -19.15
C ALA A 249 -9.06 -1.00 -18.99
N GLU A 250 -9.61 -0.52 -20.11
CA GLU A 250 -10.46 0.66 -20.14
C GLU A 250 -11.74 0.48 -19.32
N SER A 251 -12.32 -0.72 -19.37
CA SER A 251 -13.51 -1.07 -18.61
C SER A 251 -13.22 -1.07 -17.12
N GLU A 252 -12.09 -1.64 -16.69
CA GLU A 252 -11.70 -1.66 -15.28
C GLU A 252 -11.41 -0.26 -14.74
N PHE A 253 -10.72 0.59 -15.49
CA PHE A 253 -10.51 1.97 -15.06
C PHE A 253 -11.82 2.76 -14.97
N ARG A 254 -12.74 2.60 -15.94
CA ARG A 254 -14.06 3.21 -15.87
C ARG A 254 -14.86 2.74 -14.66
N GLU A 255 -14.77 1.46 -14.32
CA GLU A 255 -15.45 0.94 -13.13
C GLU A 255 -14.87 1.53 -11.84
N ALA A 256 -13.55 1.65 -11.74
CA ALA A 256 -12.90 2.34 -10.61
C ALA A 256 -13.36 3.80 -10.48
N VAL A 257 -13.51 4.51 -11.61
CA VAL A 257 -14.03 5.90 -11.65
C VAL A 257 -15.51 5.94 -11.31
N ARG A 258 -16.31 4.96 -11.75
CA ARG A 258 -17.75 4.87 -11.47
C ARG A 258 -18.01 4.70 -9.98
N VAL A 259 -17.28 3.79 -9.32
CA VAL A 259 -17.44 3.51 -7.88
C VAL A 259 -16.82 4.61 -7.02
N ALA A 260 -15.75 5.26 -7.48
CA ALA A 260 -15.12 6.37 -6.79
C ALA A 260 -14.75 7.52 -7.74
N PRO A 261 -15.70 8.45 -8.01
CA PRO A 261 -15.49 9.55 -8.98
C PRO A 261 -14.34 10.50 -8.64
N ARG A 262 -13.83 10.51 -7.41
CA ARG A 262 -12.69 11.35 -7.00
C ARG A 262 -11.37 10.58 -6.94
N TYR A 263 -11.36 9.31 -7.35
CA TYR A 263 -10.19 8.45 -7.27
C TYR A 263 -9.17 8.80 -8.37
N VAL A 264 -8.29 9.74 -8.04
CA VAL A 264 -7.25 10.29 -8.93
C VAL A 264 -6.45 9.22 -9.67
N PRO A 265 -5.95 8.13 -9.04
CA PRO A 265 -5.15 7.12 -9.74
C PRO A 265 -5.86 6.50 -10.96
N ALA A 266 -7.14 6.13 -10.83
CA ALA A 266 -7.89 5.54 -11.94
C ALA A 266 -8.12 6.53 -13.08
N ARG A 267 -8.43 7.79 -12.76
CA ARG A 267 -8.60 8.83 -13.79
C ARG A 267 -7.33 9.09 -14.58
N ARG A 268 -6.18 9.16 -13.90
CA ARG A 268 -4.86 9.32 -14.55
C ARG A 268 -4.54 8.14 -15.45
N ASN A 269 -4.79 6.91 -14.97
CA ASN A 269 -4.54 5.70 -15.73
C ASN A 269 -5.47 5.58 -16.94
N LEU A 270 -6.75 5.94 -16.80
CA LEU A 270 -7.71 5.99 -17.90
C LEU A 270 -7.30 7.03 -18.97
N ALA A 271 -6.94 8.24 -18.55
CA ALA A 271 -6.46 9.28 -19.46
C ALA A 271 -5.19 8.84 -20.20
N ARG A 272 -4.23 8.23 -19.49
CA ARG A 272 -3.01 7.67 -20.11
C ARG A 272 -3.32 6.56 -21.10
N TRP A 273 -4.26 5.68 -20.76
CA TRP A 273 -4.73 4.63 -21.65
C TRP A 273 -5.33 5.20 -22.94
N MET A 274 -6.21 6.21 -22.82
CA MET A 274 -6.79 6.93 -23.96
C MET A 274 -5.72 7.57 -24.85
N LEU A 275 -4.73 8.25 -24.26
CA LEU A 275 -3.61 8.83 -25.00
C LEU A 275 -2.80 7.78 -25.76
N GLY A 276 -2.51 6.63 -25.14
CA GLY A 276 -1.83 5.51 -25.80
C GLY A 276 -2.57 4.98 -27.03
N ARG A 277 -3.89 5.22 -27.12
CA ARG A 277 -4.75 4.88 -28.26
C ARG A 277 -4.99 6.04 -29.22
N GLY A 278 -4.39 7.20 -28.98
CA GLY A 278 -4.58 8.41 -29.78
C GLY A 278 -5.85 9.20 -29.47
N ASP A 279 -6.60 8.84 -28.42
CA ASP A 279 -7.79 9.57 -27.98
C ASP A 279 -7.42 10.70 -27.01
N GLU A 280 -6.78 11.73 -27.55
CA GLU A 280 -6.38 12.90 -26.77
C GLU A 280 -7.57 13.72 -26.26
N GLY A 281 -8.65 13.76 -27.05
CA GLY A 281 -9.89 14.43 -26.67
C GLY A 281 -10.56 13.79 -25.46
N GLY A 282 -10.67 12.45 -25.46
CA GLY A 282 -11.18 11.67 -24.34
C GLY A 282 -10.31 11.82 -23.08
N ALA A 283 -8.98 11.82 -23.24
CA ALA A 283 -8.06 12.01 -22.12
C ALA A 283 -8.22 13.38 -21.44
N VAL A 284 -8.32 14.46 -22.24
CA VAL A 284 -8.59 15.80 -21.70
C VAL A 284 -9.93 15.86 -21.01
N HIS A 285 -10.98 15.29 -21.62
CA HIS A 285 -12.31 15.25 -21.03
C HIS A 285 -12.33 14.51 -19.68
N GLU A 286 -11.64 13.37 -19.57
CA GLU A 286 -11.56 12.57 -18.35
C GLU A 286 -10.83 13.32 -17.22
N LEU A 287 -9.73 14.00 -17.52
CA LEU A 287 -9.00 14.82 -16.54
C LEU A 287 -9.82 16.03 -16.07
N GLU A 288 -10.54 16.69 -16.99
CA GLU A 288 -11.48 17.78 -16.66
C GLU A 288 -12.62 17.29 -15.77
N ALA A 289 -13.24 16.15 -16.11
CA ALA A 289 -14.27 15.53 -15.29
C ALA A 289 -13.75 15.18 -13.89
N GLY A 290 -12.49 14.75 -13.78
CA GLY A 290 -11.82 14.53 -12.51
C GLY A 290 -11.65 15.80 -11.68
N LEU A 291 -11.23 16.90 -12.31
CA LEU A 291 -11.11 18.20 -11.64
C LEU A 291 -12.46 18.79 -11.23
N LEU A 292 -13.53 18.51 -11.97
CA LEU A 292 -14.91 18.85 -11.57
C LEU A 292 -15.38 18.02 -10.37
N ALA A 293 -15.01 16.74 -10.31
CA ALA A 293 -15.35 15.87 -9.19
C ALA A 293 -14.57 16.21 -7.91
N GLY A 294 -13.34 16.73 -8.03
CA GLY A 294 -12.58 17.27 -6.91
C GLY A 294 -11.21 17.81 -7.30
N GLU A 295 -10.79 18.90 -6.64
CA GLU A 295 -9.48 19.53 -6.89
C GLU A 295 -8.32 18.55 -6.63
N SER A 296 -7.42 18.42 -7.59
CA SER A 296 -6.23 17.58 -7.49
C SER A 296 -5.05 18.22 -8.21
N ALA A 297 -3.96 18.47 -7.49
CA ALA A 297 -2.73 18.99 -8.06
C ALA A 297 -2.15 18.04 -9.13
N ASP A 298 -2.27 16.73 -8.91
CA ASP A 298 -1.82 15.70 -9.84
C ASP A 298 -2.60 15.75 -11.17
N LEU A 299 -3.94 15.91 -11.12
CA LEU A 299 -4.76 16.03 -12.33
C LEU A 299 -4.52 17.37 -13.06
N CYS A 300 -4.29 18.47 -12.32
CA CYS A 300 -3.93 19.75 -12.90
C CYS A 300 -2.61 19.67 -13.68
N VAL A 301 -1.61 18.96 -13.14
CA VAL A 301 -0.32 18.74 -13.80
C VAL A 301 -0.50 17.88 -15.05
N ASP A 302 -1.18 16.74 -14.96
CA ASP A 302 -1.39 15.86 -16.11
C ASP A 302 -2.11 16.59 -17.26
N LEU A 303 -3.16 17.36 -16.96
CA LEU A 303 -3.87 18.14 -17.97
C LEU A 303 -3.02 19.27 -18.56
N ALA A 304 -2.23 19.95 -17.73
CA ALA A 304 -1.32 20.98 -18.21
C ALA A 304 -0.25 20.42 -19.15
N GLU A 305 0.27 19.22 -18.90
CA GLU A 305 1.24 18.55 -19.78
C GLU A 305 0.66 18.29 -21.17
N LEU A 306 -0.58 17.82 -21.25
CA LEU A 306 -1.27 17.59 -22.53
C LEU A 306 -1.48 18.90 -23.30
N LEU A 307 -1.92 19.95 -22.60
CA LEU A 307 -2.13 21.26 -23.22
C LEU A 307 -0.83 21.90 -23.69
N VAL A 308 0.27 21.72 -22.96
CA VAL A 308 1.60 22.15 -23.40
C VAL A 308 2.03 21.43 -24.67
N ALA A 309 1.72 20.13 -24.79
CA ALA A 309 2.08 19.33 -25.96
C ALA A 309 1.35 19.79 -27.24
N ARG A 310 0.13 20.36 -27.12
CA ARG A 310 -0.59 20.96 -28.26
C ARG A 310 0.09 22.20 -28.83
N GLY A 311 0.77 22.97 -27.98
CA GLY A 311 1.60 24.11 -28.37
C GLY A 311 0.85 25.37 -28.84
N ASP A 312 -0.47 25.34 -28.99
CA ASP A 312 -1.24 26.54 -29.33
C ASP A 312 -1.34 27.52 -28.14
N THR A 313 -1.45 28.82 -28.45
CA THR A 313 -1.43 29.88 -27.44
C THR A 313 -2.53 29.73 -26.40
N ALA A 314 -3.73 29.27 -26.79
CA ALA A 314 -4.85 29.10 -25.87
C ALA A 314 -4.60 27.94 -24.89
N SER A 315 -4.07 26.81 -25.37
CA SER A 315 -3.69 25.68 -24.54
C SER A 315 -2.56 26.04 -23.57
N ILE A 316 -1.57 26.81 -24.00
CA ILE A 316 -0.47 27.28 -23.14
C ILE A 316 -0.97 28.19 -22.01
N GLU A 317 -1.84 29.16 -22.32
CA GLU A 317 -2.46 30.01 -21.29
C GLU A 317 -3.28 29.19 -20.29
N ARG A 318 -4.05 28.23 -20.79
CA ARG A 318 -4.82 27.33 -19.93
C ARG A 318 -3.91 26.46 -19.04
N ALA A 319 -2.80 25.96 -19.58
CA ALA A 319 -1.81 25.20 -18.84
C ALA A 319 -1.18 26.03 -17.71
N ARG A 320 -0.86 27.31 -17.94
CA ARG A 320 -0.35 28.23 -16.90
C ARG A 320 -1.34 28.35 -15.73
N GLY A 321 -2.63 28.50 -16.03
CA GLY A 321 -3.68 28.55 -15.00
C GLY A 321 -3.77 27.27 -14.16
N LEU A 322 -3.68 26.11 -14.80
CA LEU A 322 -3.69 24.80 -14.13
C LEU A 322 -2.45 24.59 -13.26
N VAL A 323 -1.27 24.97 -13.73
CA VAL A 323 -0.02 24.92 -12.95
C VAL A 323 -0.13 25.79 -11.71
N GLY A 324 -0.69 26.99 -11.83
CA GLY A 324 -0.95 27.88 -10.69
C GLY A 324 -1.87 27.25 -9.65
N ARG A 325 -2.96 26.60 -10.08
CA ARG A 325 -3.86 25.83 -9.19
C ARG A 325 -3.15 24.69 -8.49
N ALA A 326 -2.34 23.91 -9.23
CA ALA A 326 -1.57 22.80 -8.67
C ALA A 326 -0.60 23.26 -7.59
N LEU A 327 0.12 24.37 -7.82
CA LEU A 327 1.05 24.95 -6.84
C LEU A 327 0.33 25.56 -5.64
N LYS A 328 -0.87 26.13 -5.83
CA LYS A 328 -1.71 26.60 -4.70
C LYS A 328 -2.16 25.44 -3.82
N ALA A 329 -2.56 24.32 -4.43
CA ALA A 329 -3.01 23.13 -3.72
C ALA A 329 -1.84 22.36 -3.05
N ARG A 330 -0.68 22.28 -3.72
CA ARG A 330 0.53 21.62 -3.21
C ARG A 330 1.78 22.42 -3.64
N PRO A 331 2.26 23.38 -2.81
CA PRO A 331 3.41 24.23 -3.16
C PRO A 331 4.71 23.47 -3.46
N GLY A 332 4.87 22.27 -2.89
CA GLY A 332 6.01 21.36 -3.10
C GLY A 332 5.89 20.41 -4.29
N HIS A 333 4.87 20.53 -5.15
CA HIS A 333 4.65 19.58 -6.24
C HIS A 333 5.73 19.70 -7.33
N ALA A 334 6.60 18.69 -7.43
CA ALA A 334 7.76 18.71 -8.35
C ALA A 334 7.36 18.91 -9.82
N GLY A 335 6.37 18.17 -10.31
CA GLY A 335 5.88 18.31 -11.70
C GLY A 335 5.35 19.72 -12.03
N ALA A 336 4.57 20.33 -11.13
CA ALA A 336 4.04 21.67 -11.32
C ALA A 336 5.15 22.74 -11.34
N ARG A 337 6.18 22.61 -10.49
CA ARG A 337 7.34 23.53 -10.50
C ARG A 337 8.11 23.45 -11.82
N LYS A 338 8.39 22.22 -12.28
CA LYS A 338 9.07 21.98 -13.56
C LYS A 338 8.30 22.57 -14.74
N LEU A 339 6.98 22.42 -14.77
CA LEU A 339 6.14 23.03 -15.81
C LEU A 339 6.09 24.55 -15.71
N ALA A 340 6.02 25.11 -14.50
CA ALA A 340 6.06 26.56 -14.30
C ALA A 340 7.33 27.17 -14.88
N GLU A 341 8.48 26.53 -14.69
CA GLU A 341 9.76 26.97 -15.27
C GLU A 341 9.76 26.92 -16.80
N ARG A 342 9.22 25.85 -17.39
CA ARG A 342 9.09 25.70 -18.86
C ARG A 342 8.13 26.70 -19.50
N LEU A 343 7.18 27.22 -18.73
CA LEU A 343 6.10 28.09 -19.20
C LEU A 343 6.36 29.59 -18.94
N ARG A 344 7.51 29.95 -18.36
CA ARG A 344 7.97 31.35 -18.22
C ARG A 344 8.41 31.92 -19.55
#